data_AF-A0A0F9E373-F1
#
_entry.id   AF-A0A0F9E373-F1
#
_cell.length_a   1.000
_cell.length_b   1.000
_cell.length_c   1.000
_cell.angle_alpha   90.00
_cell.angle_beta   90.00
_cell.angle_gamma   90.00
#
_symmetry.space_group_name_H-M   'P 1'
#
loop_
_entity.id
_entity.type
_entity.pdbx_description
1 polymer ?
#
loop_
_entity_poly.entity_id
_entity_poly.type
_entity_poly.pdbx_seq_one_letter_code
_entity_poly.pdbx_strand_id
1 'polypeptide(L)'
;LNFLSFLMPLAAIGWVRLRRRLGGALAGAIGVITIIQILFVVRYPVPDQFTFLLPSLVMIALAAGVGIAVLASASRRWCKAAIVGCVLSVAIPPVCYALAPAEVRAMGINPARRRELPFRDELRYWLTPWKHNERSAVLFAQAALKQASPDGIIVADGTPGPPLKLVQRIEGIAPKVRVLYSVDCEGKLPTDDIASFRAEAGSRPVFVVSAVAGYCPDGILEDAKLTKRPGDMLYRVAWKSPAETDPPKVPLSSGTP
;
A
#
# COMPACT_ATOMS: atom_id res chain seq x y z
N LEU A 1 -3.98 -10.72 4.27
CA LEU A 1 -3.31 -11.50 5.33
C LEU A 1 -4.34 -12.23 6.20
N ASN A 2 -4.89 -13.35 5.70
CA ASN A 2 -5.86 -14.21 6.41
C ASN A 2 -5.11 -15.11 7.42
N PHE A 3 -4.74 -14.59 8.58
CA PHE A 3 -3.89 -15.33 9.53
C PHE A 3 -4.64 -16.27 10.47
N LEU A 4 -5.94 -16.07 10.69
CA LEU A 4 -6.73 -16.89 11.60
C LEU A 4 -7.66 -17.80 10.80
N SER A 5 -7.12 -18.92 10.31
CA SER A 5 -7.93 -19.93 9.65
C SER A 5 -7.86 -21.25 10.41
N PHE A 6 -9.02 -21.77 10.83
CA PHE A 6 -9.12 -23.13 11.39
C PHE A 6 -8.85 -24.21 10.34
N LEU A 7 -8.55 -23.81 9.09
CA LEU A 7 -7.96 -24.69 8.09
C LEU A 7 -6.56 -25.16 8.47
N MET A 8 -5.79 -24.45 9.31
CA MET A 8 -4.43 -24.86 9.66
C MET A 8 -4.38 -26.19 10.44
N PRO A 9 -5.16 -26.40 11.52
CA PRO A 9 -5.28 -27.72 12.16
C PRO A 9 -5.79 -28.81 11.21
N LEU A 10 -6.75 -28.49 10.34
CA LEU A 10 -7.28 -29.43 9.35
C LEU A 10 -6.21 -29.81 8.32
N ALA A 11 -5.41 -28.84 7.86
CA ALA A 11 -4.29 -29.07 6.97
C ALA A 11 -3.23 -29.95 7.62
N ALA A 12 -2.91 -29.77 8.90
CA ALA A 12 -1.97 -30.63 9.61
C ALA A 12 -2.42 -32.10 9.63
N ILE A 13 -3.70 -32.36 9.92
CA ILE A 13 -4.28 -33.71 9.83
C ILE A 13 -4.18 -34.26 8.40
N GLY A 14 -4.49 -33.40 7.43
CA GLY A 14 -4.38 -33.68 6.01
C GLY A 14 -2.98 -34.12 5.60
N TRP A 15 -1.96 -33.35 5.95
CA TRP A 15 -0.55 -33.63 5.66
C TRP A 15 -0.09 -34.98 6.22
N VAL A 16 -0.43 -35.27 7.48
CA VAL A 16 -0.11 -36.56 8.11
C VAL A 16 -0.76 -37.73 7.38
N ARG A 17 -1.96 -37.54 6.82
CA ARG A 17 -2.71 -38.59 6.12
C ARG A 17 -2.53 -38.59 4.60
N LEU A 18 -1.87 -37.57 4.05
CA LEU A 18 -1.71 -37.37 2.61
C LEU A 18 -1.00 -38.55 1.96
N ARG A 19 0.08 -39.04 2.58
CA ARG A 19 0.84 -40.20 2.12
C ARG A 19 0.01 -41.48 2.01
N ARG A 20 -0.95 -41.68 2.93
CA ARG A 20 -1.83 -42.86 2.91
C ARG A 20 -2.94 -42.75 1.86
N ARG A 21 -3.33 -41.54 1.48
CA ARG A 21 -4.42 -41.29 0.52
C ARG A 21 -3.94 -41.15 -0.92
N LEU A 22 -2.80 -40.51 -1.13
CA LEU A 22 -2.26 -40.14 -2.45
C LEU A 22 -0.99 -40.92 -2.83
N GLY A 23 -0.47 -41.76 -1.93
CA GLY A 23 0.82 -42.43 -2.10
C GLY A 23 2.00 -41.56 -1.68
N GLY A 24 3.17 -42.20 -1.47
CA GLY A 24 4.37 -41.55 -0.95
C GLY A 24 4.98 -40.51 -1.89
N ALA A 25 5.05 -40.82 -3.18
CA ALA A 25 5.66 -39.94 -4.18
C ALA A 25 4.88 -38.62 -4.32
N LEU A 26 3.56 -38.70 -4.52
CA LEU A 26 2.73 -37.51 -4.69
C LEU A 26 2.65 -36.67 -3.41
N ALA A 27 2.48 -37.30 -2.25
CA ALA A 27 2.49 -36.58 -0.98
C ALA A 27 3.85 -35.89 -0.72
N GLY A 28 4.96 -36.56 -1.06
CA GLY A 28 6.29 -35.98 -1.00
C GLY A 28 6.44 -34.77 -1.93
N ALA A 29 6.00 -34.89 -3.19
CA ALA A 29 6.05 -33.80 -4.15
C ALA A 29 5.26 -32.57 -3.69
N ILE A 30 4.01 -32.74 -3.23
CA ILE A 30 3.18 -31.64 -2.71
C ILE A 30 3.85 -31.01 -1.49
N GLY A 31 4.42 -31.81 -0.57
CA GLY A 31 5.15 -31.31 0.59
C GLY A 31 6.38 -30.48 0.20
N VAL A 32 7.21 -31.01 -0.70
CA VAL A 32 8.42 -30.32 -1.20
C VAL A 32 8.05 -29.01 -1.90
N ILE A 33 7.06 -29.02 -2.80
CA ILE A 33 6.59 -27.81 -3.48
C ILE A 33 6.11 -26.77 -2.46
N THR A 34 5.34 -27.19 -1.45
CA THR A 34 4.85 -26.30 -0.40
C THR A 34 6.00 -25.64 0.35
N ILE A 35 7.00 -26.43 0.76
CA ILE A 35 8.19 -25.93 1.48
C ILE A 35 8.98 -24.96 0.60
N ILE A 36 9.27 -25.33 -0.65
CA ILE A 36 10.00 -24.48 -1.59
C ILE A 36 9.29 -23.14 -1.77
N GLN A 37 7.96 -23.15 -1.94
CA GLN A 37 7.18 -21.92 -2.11
C GLN A 37 7.20 -21.05 -0.85
N ILE A 38 7.05 -21.64 0.34
CA ILE A 38 7.15 -20.89 1.60
C ILE A 38 8.55 -20.27 1.76
N LEU A 39 9.60 -21.04 1.49
CA LEU A 39 10.98 -20.55 1.54
C LEU A 39 11.23 -19.43 0.53
N PHE A 40 10.72 -19.58 -0.69
CA PHE A 40 10.78 -18.57 -1.72
C PHE A 40 10.13 -17.27 -1.24
N VAL A 41 8.89 -17.33 -0.74
CA VAL A 41 8.18 -16.16 -0.20
C VAL A 41 9.00 -15.50 0.90
N VAL A 42 9.50 -16.25 1.87
CA VAL A 42 10.30 -15.70 2.99
C VAL A 42 11.60 -15.05 2.51
N ARG A 43 12.22 -15.58 1.44
CA ARG A 43 13.51 -15.12 0.92
C ARG A 43 13.41 -14.01 -0.13
N TYR A 44 12.23 -13.76 -0.68
CA TYR A 44 12.05 -12.83 -1.80
C TYR A 44 11.32 -11.55 -1.36
N PRO A 45 12.05 -10.54 -0.85
CA PRO A 45 11.47 -9.30 -0.33
C PRO A 45 11.07 -8.39 -1.50
N VAL A 46 9.81 -8.47 -1.90
CA VAL A 46 9.20 -7.56 -2.89
C VAL A 46 7.95 -6.93 -2.29
N PRO A 47 7.57 -5.69 -2.70
CA PRO A 47 6.41 -4.99 -2.12
C PRO A 47 5.11 -5.81 -2.12
N ASP A 48 4.90 -6.63 -3.15
CA ASP A 48 3.72 -7.49 -3.31
C ASP A 48 3.98 -8.95 -2.93
N GLN A 49 4.77 -9.18 -1.88
CA GLN A 49 5.15 -10.51 -1.37
C GLN A 49 3.93 -11.44 -1.14
N PHE A 50 2.77 -10.87 -0.82
CA PHE A 50 1.54 -11.63 -0.57
C PHE A 50 1.06 -12.43 -1.80
N THR A 51 1.30 -11.93 -3.02
CA THR A 51 0.88 -12.61 -4.26
C THR A 51 1.63 -13.92 -4.44
N PHE A 52 2.89 -13.98 -4.01
CA PHE A 52 3.72 -15.18 -4.06
C PHE A 52 3.31 -16.24 -3.01
N LEU A 53 2.46 -15.89 -2.04
CA LEU A 53 1.93 -16.85 -1.08
C LEU A 53 0.77 -17.68 -1.64
N LEU A 54 0.15 -17.25 -2.75
CA LEU A 54 -1.02 -17.93 -3.33
C LEU A 54 -0.79 -19.43 -3.61
N PRO A 55 0.34 -19.86 -4.23
CA PRO A 55 0.59 -21.29 -4.43
C PRO A 55 0.65 -22.09 -3.12
N SER A 56 1.29 -21.53 -2.08
CA SER A 56 1.33 -22.16 -0.75
C SER A 56 -0.06 -22.28 -0.13
N LEU A 57 -0.91 -21.26 -0.27
CA LEU A 57 -2.29 -21.30 0.22
C LEU A 57 -3.11 -22.38 -0.48
N VAL A 58 -2.91 -22.62 -1.79
CA VAL A 58 -3.56 -23.71 -2.52
C VAL A 58 -3.14 -25.07 -1.96
N MET A 59 -1.85 -25.28 -1.70
CA MET A 59 -1.36 -26.54 -1.12
C MET A 59 -1.89 -26.76 0.30
N ILE A 60 -1.97 -25.70 1.11
CA ILE A 60 -2.57 -25.75 2.45
C ILE A 60 -4.06 -26.09 2.35
N ALA A 61 -4.80 -25.50 1.40
CA ALA A 61 -6.21 -25.79 1.18
C ALA A 61 -6.44 -27.25 0.75
N LEU A 62 -5.58 -27.79 -0.12
CA LEU A 62 -5.62 -29.20 -0.53
C LEU A 62 -5.42 -30.13 0.67
N ALA A 63 -4.39 -29.86 1.49
CA ALA A 63 -4.17 -30.61 2.72
C ALA A 63 -5.38 -30.50 3.67
N ALA A 64 -5.94 -29.30 3.85
CA ALA A 64 -7.13 -29.10 4.68
C ALA A 64 -8.32 -29.93 4.18
N GLY A 65 -8.54 -30.01 2.86
CA GLY A 65 -9.57 -30.86 2.25
C GLY A 65 -9.40 -32.34 2.59
N VAL A 66 -8.18 -32.86 2.53
CA VAL A 66 -7.87 -34.23 2.96
C VAL A 66 -8.13 -34.42 4.46
N GLY A 67 -7.75 -33.45 5.29
CA GLY A 67 -8.00 -33.48 6.74
C GLY A 67 -9.50 -33.50 7.07
N ILE A 68 -10.29 -32.68 6.38
CA ILE A 68 -11.76 -32.67 6.49
C ILE A 68 -12.32 -34.04 6.13
N ALA A 69 -11.92 -34.62 4.99
CA ALA A 69 -12.39 -35.93 4.57
C ALA A 69 -12.05 -37.04 5.58
N VAL A 70 -10.84 -37.01 6.14
CA VAL A 70 -10.42 -37.94 7.19
C VAL A 70 -11.30 -37.82 8.42
N LEU A 71 -11.51 -36.62 8.95
CA LEU A 71 -12.35 -36.40 10.13
C LEU A 71 -13.81 -36.76 9.87
N ALA A 72 -14.35 -36.38 8.71
CA ALA A 72 -15.73 -36.69 8.32
C ALA A 72 -15.99 -38.20 8.27
N SER A 73 -15.01 -38.98 7.80
CA SER A 73 -15.10 -40.44 7.74
C SER A 73 -14.88 -41.16 9.08
N ALA A 74 -14.30 -40.48 10.09
CA ALA A 74 -13.93 -41.13 11.35
C ALA A 74 -15.13 -41.39 12.27
N SER A 75 -16.02 -40.41 12.43
CA SER A 75 -17.27 -40.55 13.18
C SER A 75 -18.21 -39.37 12.94
N ARG A 76 -19.49 -39.51 13.31
CA ARG A 76 -20.48 -38.41 13.24
C ARG A 76 -20.07 -37.19 14.06
N ARG A 77 -19.41 -37.39 15.22
CA ARG A 77 -18.90 -36.30 16.06
C ARG A 77 -17.78 -35.54 15.35
N TRP A 78 -16.84 -36.24 14.71
CA TRP A 78 -15.74 -35.62 13.98
C TRP A 78 -16.18 -34.95 12.68
N CYS A 79 -17.19 -35.50 12.01
CA CYS A 79 -17.85 -34.82 10.90
C CYS A 79 -18.45 -33.47 11.32
N LYS A 80 -19.21 -33.43 12.43
CA LYS A 80 -19.71 -32.17 13.00
C LYS A 80 -18.58 -31.20 13.36
N ALA A 81 -17.50 -31.68 13.98
CA ALA A 81 -16.35 -30.86 14.33
C ALA A 81 -15.67 -30.25 13.09
N ALA A 82 -15.50 -31.03 12.02
CA ALA A 82 -14.95 -30.54 10.76
C ALA A 82 -15.84 -29.47 10.10
N ILE A 83 -17.16 -29.66 10.11
CA ILE A 83 -18.13 -28.66 9.62
C ILE A 83 -18.02 -27.38 10.43
N VAL A 84 -18.03 -27.47 11.77
CA VAL A 84 -17.88 -26.30 12.65
C VAL A 84 -16.56 -25.59 12.37
N GLY A 85 -15.45 -26.31 12.25
CA GLY A 85 -14.15 -25.73 11.91
C GLY A 85 -14.15 -24.99 10.55
N CYS A 86 -14.85 -25.52 9.55
CA CYS A 86 -15.02 -24.84 8.26
C CYS A 86 -15.84 -23.56 8.40
N VAL A 87 -16.98 -23.62 9.10
CA VAL A 87 -17.84 -22.45 9.35
C VAL A 87 -17.06 -21.36 10.10
N LEU A 88 -16.34 -21.74 11.17
CA LEU A 88 -15.51 -20.81 11.94
C LEU A 88 -14.38 -20.20 11.09
N SER A 89 -13.76 -20.98 10.19
CA SER A 89 -12.72 -20.48 9.27
C SER A 89 -13.24 -19.40 8.31
N VAL A 90 -14.52 -19.44 7.97
CA VAL A 90 -15.16 -18.45 7.08
C VAL A 90 -15.69 -17.26 7.89
N ALA A 91 -16.29 -17.51 9.04
CA ALA A 91 -16.99 -16.49 9.82
C ALA A 91 -16.06 -15.62 10.68
N ILE A 92 -15.01 -16.19 11.27
CA ILE A 92 -14.13 -15.47 12.21
C ILE A 92 -13.29 -14.38 11.51
N PRO A 93 -12.65 -14.61 10.35
CA PRO A 93 -11.80 -13.59 9.76
C PRO A 93 -12.52 -12.26 9.46
N PRO A 94 -13.73 -12.23 8.83
CA PRO A 94 -14.48 -11.00 8.66
C PRO A 94 -14.79 -10.30 10.00
N VAL A 95 -15.19 -11.04 11.03
CA VAL A 95 -15.45 -10.45 12.36
C VAL A 95 -14.18 -9.82 12.93
N CYS A 96 -13.04 -10.53 12.88
CA CYS A 96 -11.76 -10.01 13.32
C CYS A 96 -11.36 -8.74 12.55
N TYR A 97 -11.49 -8.71 11.23
CA TYR A 97 -11.17 -7.53 10.42
C TYR A 97 -12.11 -6.34 10.64
N ALA A 98 -13.37 -6.61 10.98
CA ALA A 98 -14.35 -5.57 11.30
C ALA A 98 -14.05 -4.91 12.66
N LEU A 99 -13.63 -5.71 13.65
CA LEU A 99 -13.37 -5.24 15.01
C LEU A 99 -11.94 -4.69 15.19
N ALA A 100 -10.96 -5.19 14.44
CA ALA A 100 -9.55 -4.85 14.61
C ALA A 100 -9.25 -3.33 14.64
N PRO A 101 -9.83 -2.47 13.78
CA PRO A 101 -9.59 -1.03 13.87
C PRO A 101 -10.01 -0.41 15.20
N ALA A 102 -11.15 -0.84 15.75
CA ALA A 102 -11.67 -0.33 17.02
C ALA A 102 -10.80 -0.78 18.19
N GLU A 103 -10.40 -2.05 18.21
CA GLU A 103 -9.54 -2.61 19.26
C GLU A 103 -8.16 -1.95 19.27
N VAL A 104 -7.52 -1.81 18.11
CA VAL A 104 -6.21 -1.15 17.99
C VAL A 104 -6.29 0.31 18.44
N ARG A 105 -7.39 1.00 18.13
CA ARG A 105 -7.66 2.37 18.58
C ARG A 105 -7.86 2.43 20.10
N ALA A 106 -8.60 1.50 20.68
CA ALA A 106 -8.82 1.41 22.12
C ALA A 106 -7.53 1.17 22.91
N MET A 107 -6.57 0.47 22.30
CA MET A 107 -5.23 0.26 22.87
C MET A 107 -4.30 1.49 22.71
N GLY A 108 -4.76 2.58 22.09
CA GLY A 108 -3.96 3.78 21.85
C GLY A 108 -2.84 3.58 20.82
N ILE A 109 -2.89 2.49 20.04
CA ILE A 109 -1.87 2.18 19.04
C ILE A 109 -2.19 3.00 17.78
N ASN A 110 -1.33 3.98 17.49
CA ASN A 110 -1.36 4.72 16.24
C ASN A 110 -0.15 4.30 15.38
N PRO A 111 -0.34 3.57 14.26
CA PRO A 111 0.78 3.19 13.41
C PRO A 111 1.45 4.44 12.85
N ALA A 112 2.66 4.74 13.31
CA ALA A 112 3.46 5.84 12.80
C ALA A 112 3.72 5.62 11.31
N ARG A 113 3.20 6.50 10.46
CA ARG A 113 3.45 6.50 9.02
C ARG A 113 4.45 7.60 8.68
N ARG A 114 5.24 7.37 7.62
CA ARG A 114 6.16 8.39 7.09
C ARG A 114 5.45 9.65 6.60
N ARG A 115 4.18 9.54 6.22
CA ARG A 115 3.31 10.66 5.86
C ARG A 115 1.86 10.34 6.20
N GLU A 116 1.09 11.38 6.44
CA GLU A 116 -0.37 11.31 6.55
C GLU A 116 -1.00 11.66 5.19
N LEU A 117 -2.08 10.96 4.84
CA LEU A 117 -2.95 11.35 3.72
C LEU A 117 -4.27 11.87 4.28
N PRO A 118 -4.71 13.08 3.91
CA PRO A 118 -5.98 13.63 4.37
C PRO A 118 -7.17 12.70 4.08
N PHE A 119 -8.15 12.73 4.99
CA PHE A 119 -9.39 11.93 4.96
C PHE A 119 -9.23 10.41 5.09
N ARG A 120 -8.01 9.86 5.12
CA ARG A 120 -7.78 8.42 5.22
C ARG A 120 -7.69 7.99 6.69
N ASP A 121 -8.66 7.19 7.14
CA ASP A 121 -8.54 6.44 8.40
C ASP A 121 -7.53 5.31 8.20
N GLU A 122 -6.28 5.50 8.65
CA GLU A 122 -5.19 4.54 8.44
C GLU A 122 -5.50 3.16 9.02
N LEU A 123 -6.08 3.08 10.23
CA LEU A 123 -6.39 1.80 10.86
C LEU A 123 -7.40 1.02 10.03
N ARG A 124 -8.49 1.67 9.65
CA ARG A 124 -9.49 1.07 8.76
C ARG A 124 -8.90 0.75 7.38
N TYR A 125 -8.06 1.63 6.85
CA TYR A 125 -7.46 1.49 5.53
C TYR A 125 -6.54 0.26 5.45
N TRP A 126 -5.86 -0.12 6.52
CA TRP A 126 -4.97 -1.28 6.50
C TRP A 126 -5.59 -2.57 7.05
N LEU A 127 -6.47 -2.47 8.05
CA LEU A 127 -7.00 -3.66 8.75
C LEU A 127 -8.29 -4.21 8.13
N THR A 128 -9.06 -3.38 7.42
CA THR A 128 -10.34 -3.81 6.83
C THR A 128 -10.16 -4.15 5.34
N PRO A 129 -10.28 -5.42 4.91
CA PRO A 129 -9.97 -5.79 3.53
C PRO A 129 -11.03 -5.31 2.52
N TRP A 130 -12.29 -5.15 2.92
CA TRP A 130 -13.32 -4.59 2.05
C TRP A 130 -13.25 -3.06 2.01
N LYS A 131 -13.29 -2.50 0.80
CA LYS A 131 -13.14 -1.06 0.53
C LYS A 131 -14.36 -0.41 -0.12
N HIS A 132 -15.51 -1.11 -0.15
CA HIS A 132 -16.71 -0.67 -0.87
C HIS A 132 -17.24 0.73 -0.48
N ASN A 133 -17.01 1.14 0.77
CA ASN A 133 -17.41 2.45 1.31
C ASN A 133 -16.18 3.30 1.69
N GLU A 134 -15.01 3.01 1.15
CA GLU A 134 -13.83 3.83 1.32
C GLU A 134 -13.82 5.00 0.33
N ARG A 135 -13.83 6.24 0.84
CA ARG A 135 -14.01 7.46 0.04
C ARG A 135 -12.87 8.46 0.18
N SER A 136 -11.86 8.20 1.00
CA SER A 136 -10.77 9.15 1.29
C SER A 136 -10.07 9.64 0.03
N ALA A 137 -9.79 8.75 -0.93
CA ALA A 137 -9.13 9.10 -2.18
C ALA A 137 -9.97 10.07 -3.04
N VAL A 138 -11.29 9.87 -3.10
CA VAL A 138 -12.21 10.76 -3.83
C VAL A 138 -12.32 12.11 -3.13
N LEU A 139 -12.51 12.12 -1.81
CA LEU A 139 -12.59 13.34 -1.01
C LEU A 139 -11.30 14.16 -1.10
N PHE A 140 -10.15 13.48 -1.00
CA PHE A 140 -8.83 14.08 -1.18
C PHE A 140 -8.71 14.68 -2.58
N ALA A 141 -9.03 13.92 -3.63
CA ALA A 141 -8.90 14.39 -5.00
C ALA A 141 -9.78 15.63 -5.27
N GLN A 142 -11.05 15.59 -4.86
CA GLN A 142 -11.97 16.73 -4.99
C GLN A 142 -11.43 17.98 -4.29
N ALA A 143 -10.96 17.84 -3.05
CA ALA A 143 -10.45 18.98 -2.28
C ALA A 143 -9.11 19.51 -2.85
N ALA A 144 -8.20 18.62 -3.24
CA ALA A 144 -6.92 18.98 -3.84
C ALA A 144 -7.07 19.69 -5.21
N LEU A 145 -7.94 19.18 -6.08
CA LEU A 145 -8.22 19.80 -7.39
C LEU A 145 -8.87 21.19 -7.24
N LYS A 146 -9.77 21.35 -6.28
CA LYS A 146 -10.35 22.65 -5.94
C LYS A 146 -9.28 23.61 -5.40
N GLN A 147 -8.39 23.15 -4.53
CA GLN A 147 -7.29 23.96 -4.01
C GLN A 147 -6.32 24.43 -5.12
N ALA A 148 -6.04 23.57 -6.10
CA ALA A 148 -5.16 23.90 -7.22
C ALA A 148 -5.83 24.67 -8.36
N SER A 149 -7.15 24.88 -8.31
CA SER A 149 -7.87 25.64 -9.34
C SER A 149 -7.43 27.13 -9.38
N PRO A 150 -7.55 27.81 -10.54
CA PRO A 150 -8.15 27.32 -11.78
C PRO A 150 -7.20 26.47 -12.65
N ASP A 151 -5.90 26.67 -12.56
CA ASP A 151 -4.91 26.19 -13.53
C ASP A 151 -3.59 25.70 -12.91
N GLY A 152 -3.58 25.36 -11.61
CA GLY A 152 -2.39 24.90 -10.93
C GLY A 152 -1.81 23.58 -11.46
N ILE A 153 -0.62 23.26 -10.98
CA ILE A 153 0.10 22.01 -11.26
C ILE A 153 0.22 21.24 -9.95
N ILE A 154 -0.32 20.03 -9.90
CA ILE A 154 -0.20 19.11 -8.77
C ILE A 154 0.84 18.05 -9.13
N VAL A 155 1.89 17.96 -8.33
CA VAL A 155 2.90 16.91 -8.39
C VAL A 155 2.62 15.88 -7.29
N ALA A 156 2.43 14.64 -7.70
CA ALA A 156 1.96 13.53 -6.87
C ALA A 156 2.85 12.30 -7.07
N ASP A 157 2.98 11.45 -6.05
CA ASP A 157 3.48 10.09 -6.25
C ASP A 157 2.40 9.17 -6.84
N GLY A 158 2.75 7.90 -7.07
CA GLY A 158 1.86 6.90 -7.65
C GLY A 158 0.58 6.60 -6.85
N THR A 159 0.49 6.99 -5.57
CA THR A 159 -0.71 6.73 -4.75
C THR A 159 -1.83 7.74 -4.97
N PRO A 160 -1.63 9.07 -4.79
CA PRO A 160 -2.69 10.06 -4.99
C PRO A 160 -2.89 10.46 -6.47
N GLY A 161 -1.92 10.19 -7.35
CA GLY A 161 -1.96 10.57 -8.76
C GLY A 161 -3.15 9.98 -9.55
N PRO A 162 -3.34 8.64 -9.55
CA PRO A 162 -4.46 8.03 -10.29
C PRO A 162 -5.85 8.49 -9.79
N PRO A 163 -6.14 8.55 -8.46
CA PRO A 163 -7.39 9.13 -7.98
C PRO A 163 -7.64 10.57 -8.41
N LEU A 164 -6.61 11.43 -8.39
CA LEU A 164 -6.71 12.82 -8.85
C LEU A 164 -7.17 12.89 -10.32
N LYS A 165 -6.52 12.13 -11.22
CA LYS A 165 -6.89 12.11 -12.63
C LYS A 165 -8.26 11.50 -12.89
N LEU A 166 -8.57 10.41 -12.18
CA LEU A 166 -9.85 9.71 -12.32
C LEU A 166 -11.01 10.64 -11.94
N VAL A 167 -10.92 11.28 -10.77
CA VAL A 167 -11.94 12.22 -10.28
C VAL A 167 -12.04 13.45 -11.17
N GLN A 168 -10.92 14.06 -11.58
CA GLN A 168 -10.91 15.18 -12.52
C GLN A 168 -11.65 14.84 -13.82
N ARG A 169 -11.41 13.64 -14.38
CA ARG A 169 -12.00 13.20 -15.64
C ARG A 169 -13.48 12.88 -15.51
N ILE A 170 -13.86 12.11 -14.50
CA ILE A 170 -15.25 11.65 -14.33
C ILE A 170 -16.16 12.79 -13.88
N GLU A 171 -15.69 13.63 -12.94
CA GLU A 171 -16.51 14.69 -12.35
C GLU A 171 -16.35 16.05 -13.04
N GLY A 172 -15.41 16.19 -13.98
CA GLY A 172 -15.16 17.43 -14.71
C GLY A 172 -14.61 18.59 -13.86
N ILE A 173 -14.09 18.29 -12.66
CA ILE A 173 -13.62 19.30 -11.72
C ILE A 173 -12.24 19.81 -12.13
N ALA A 174 -12.06 21.14 -12.14
CA ALA A 174 -10.77 21.79 -12.37
C ALA A 174 -10.04 21.31 -13.65
N PRO A 175 -10.69 21.36 -14.84
CA PRO A 175 -10.16 20.74 -16.05
C PRO A 175 -8.83 21.32 -16.56
N LYS A 176 -8.45 22.52 -16.09
CA LYS A 176 -7.18 23.18 -16.44
C LYS A 176 -6.04 22.89 -15.44
N VAL A 177 -6.34 22.26 -14.31
CA VAL A 177 -5.32 21.80 -13.36
C VAL A 177 -4.56 20.63 -13.98
N ARG A 178 -3.24 20.70 -14.00
CA ARG A 178 -2.38 19.60 -14.47
C ARG A 178 -2.01 18.72 -13.29
N VAL A 179 -2.23 17.42 -13.43
CA VAL A 179 -1.81 16.40 -12.44
C VAL A 179 -0.65 15.61 -13.03
N LEU A 180 0.50 15.65 -12.37
CA LEU A 180 1.73 14.94 -12.75
C LEU A 180 2.04 13.88 -11.69
N TYR A 181 2.24 12.63 -12.09
CA TYR A 181 2.67 11.57 -11.18
C TYR A 181 3.46 10.47 -11.88
N SER A 182 4.21 9.70 -11.09
CA SER A 182 5.29 8.81 -11.52
C SER A 182 4.94 7.68 -12.50
N VAL A 183 3.66 7.33 -12.69
CA VAL A 183 3.24 6.23 -13.59
C VAL A 183 2.82 6.78 -14.96
N ASP A 184 2.40 8.04 -15.05
CA ASP A 184 2.08 8.68 -16.33
C ASP A 184 3.32 9.21 -17.06
N CYS A 185 4.43 9.28 -16.35
CA CYS A 185 5.73 9.54 -16.91
C CYS A 185 6.43 8.20 -17.12
N GLU A 186 7.04 7.97 -18.28
CA GLU A 186 8.00 6.90 -18.52
C GLU A 186 9.22 7.05 -17.58
N GLY A 187 9.04 6.72 -16.29
CA GLY A 187 10.08 6.73 -15.27
C GLY A 187 10.54 8.09 -14.73
N LYS A 188 10.03 9.24 -15.22
CA LYS A 188 10.51 10.56 -14.78
C LYS A 188 9.40 11.50 -14.31
N LEU A 189 9.21 11.61 -13.00
CA LEU A 189 8.74 12.88 -12.44
C LEU A 189 9.69 14.00 -12.94
N PRO A 190 9.32 15.28 -12.92
CA PRO A 190 10.27 16.37 -13.23
C PRO A 190 11.37 16.42 -12.15
N THR A 191 12.27 15.44 -12.15
CA THR A 191 13.33 15.20 -11.17
C THR A 191 14.70 15.42 -11.77
N ASP A 192 14.84 15.27 -13.10
CA ASP A 192 16.16 15.39 -13.75
C ASP A 192 16.49 16.85 -14.12
N ASP A 193 15.47 17.71 -14.27
CA ASP A 193 15.65 19.13 -14.59
C ASP A 193 14.54 20.00 -13.98
N ILE A 194 14.75 20.42 -12.73
CA ILE A 194 13.85 21.34 -12.02
C ILE A 194 13.82 22.73 -12.67
N ALA A 195 14.92 23.17 -13.28
CA ALA A 195 14.98 24.49 -13.92
C ALA A 195 14.03 24.55 -15.12
N SER A 196 14.06 23.52 -15.98
CA SER A 196 13.12 23.39 -17.09
C SER A 196 11.67 23.24 -16.61
N PHE A 197 11.43 22.43 -15.57
CA PHE A 197 10.09 22.30 -15.00
C PHE A 197 9.56 23.63 -14.44
N ARG A 198 10.40 24.40 -13.75
CA ARG A 198 10.05 25.73 -13.24
C ARG A 198 9.76 26.71 -14.38
N ALA A 199 10.56 26.67 -15.45
CA ALA A 199 10.33 27.48 -16.65
C ALA A 199 9.01 27.12 -17.35
N GLU A 200 8.70 25.83 -17.49
CA GLU A 200 7.44 25.34 -18.08
C GLU A 200 6.23 25.69 -17.20
N ALA A 201 6.37 25.61 -15.88
CA ALA A 201 5.32 26.00 -14.94
C ALA A 201 5.00 27.50 -15.06
N GLY A 202 5.98 28.34 -15.37
CA GLY A 202 5.81 29.79 -15.56
C GLY A 202 5.22 30.45 -14.31
N SER A 203 4.09 31.16 -14.48
CA SER A 203 3.36 31.81 -13.38
C SER A 203 2.37 30.89 -12.67
N ARG A 204 2.18 29.65 -13.13
CA ARG A 204 1.17 28.74 -12.59
C ARG A 204 1.55 28.30 -11.18
N PRO A 205 0.60 28.23 -10.24
CA PRO A 205 0.89 27.75 -8.89
C PRO A 205 1.22 26.26 -8.93
N VAL A 206 2.35 25.89 -8.33
CA VAL A 206 2.80 24.51 -8.21
C VAL A 206 2.52 24.00 -6.80
N PHE A 207 2.04 22.77 -6.73
CA PHE A 207 1.65 22.09 -5.51
C PHE A 207 2.24 20.69 -5.45
N VAL A 208 2.61 20.22 -4.26
CA VAL A 208 3.01 18.83 -4.01
C VAL A 208 2.09 18.19 -2.98
N VAL A 209 1.82 16.90 -3.11
CA VAL A 209 0.96 16.18 -2.15
C VAL A 209 1.65 15.94 -0.80
N SER A 210 2.96 15.73 -0.82
CA SER A 210 3.77 15.41 0.37
C SER A 210 5.06 16.23 0.35
N ALA A 211 5.54 16.62 1.53
CA ALA A 211 6.85 17.26 1.72
C ALA A 211 7.93 16.26 2.20
N VAL A 212 7.65 14.96 2.11
CA VAL A 212 8.51 13.88 2.62
C VAL A 212 9.32 13.27 1.49
N ALA A 213 10.63 13.11 1.69
CA ALA A 213 11.54 12.47 0.76
C ALA A 213 11.02 11.08 0.31
N GLY A 214 11.16 10.79 -0.99
CA GLY A 214 10.60 9.61 -1.63
C GLY A 214 9.11 9.70 -2.01
N TYR A 215 8.39 10.75 -1.59
CA TYR A 215 7.03 11.08 -2.05
C TYR A 215 6.95 12.41 -2.80
N CYS A 216 7.99 13.23 -2.70
CA CYS A 216 8.19 14.47 -3.44
C CYS A 216 9.48 14.34 -4.26
N PRO A 217 9.54 14.85 -5.49
CA PRO A 217 10.79 15.04 -6.21
C PRO A 217 11.85 15.75 -5.35
N ASP A 218 13.05 15.19 -5.27
CA ASP A 218 14.13 15.71 -4.43
C ASP A 218 14.51 17.14 -4.83
N GLY A 219 14.58 17.43 -6.13
CA GLY A 219 14.86 18.78 -6.60
C GLY A 219 13.80 19.83 -6.19
N ILE A 220 12.54 19.45 -5.96
CA ILE A 220 11.55 20.38 -5.38
C ILE A 220 11.82 20.59 -3.88
N LEU A 221 12.25 19.55 -3.16
CA LEU A 221 12.62 19.66 -1.74
C LEU A 221 13.86 20.54 -1.54
N GLU A 222 14.81 20.46 -2.47
CA GLU A 222 16.06 21.21 -2.44
C GLU A 222 15.87 22.68 -2.85
N ASP A 223 15.12 22.94 -3.94
CA ASP A 223 15.03 24.28 -4.56
C ASP A 223 13.81 25.09 -4.13
N ALA A 224 12.94 24.55 -3.28
CA ALA A 224 11.72 25.25 -2.86
C ALA A 224 11.44 25.14 -1.37
N LYS A 225 10.75 26.16 -0.85
CA LYS A 225 10.09 26.12 0.44
C LYS A 225 8.68 25.59 0.26
N LEU A 226 8.37 24.50 0.97
CA LEU A 226 7.04 23.90 0.97
C LEU A 226 6.23 24.44 2.15
N THR A 227 5.03 24.95 1.87
CA THR A 227 4.13 25.50 2.91
C THR A 227 2.74 24.90 2.78
N LYS A 228 2.12 24.57 3.91
CA LYS A 228 0.76 24.01 3.95
C LYS A 228 -0.01 24.71 5.06
N ARG A 229 -1.17 25.28 4.74
CA ARG A 229 -2.03 25.92 5.74
C ARG A 229 -2.93 24.88 6.41
N PRO A 230 -3.42 25.13 7.62
CA PRO A 230 -4.46 24.29 8.22
C PRO A 230 -5.66 24.15 7.27
N GLY A 231 -6.08 22.91 7.02
CA GLY A 231 -7.17 22.60 6.09
C GLY A 231 -6.78 22.44 4.62
N ASP A 232 -5.56 22.81 4.23
CA ASP A 232 -5.07 22.53 2.87
C ASP A 232 -4.83 21.04 2.68
N MET A 233 -5.05 20.55 1.46
CA MET A 233 -4.71 19.19 1.06
C MET A 233 -3.28 19.09 0.56
N LEU A 234 -2.84 20.14 -0.15
CA LEU A 234 -1.56 20.20 -0.85
C LEU A 234 -0.61 21.19 -0.17
N TYR A 235 0.68 20.94 -0.31
CA TYR A 235 1.73 21.91 -0.02
C TYR A 235 1.92 22.82 -1.23
N ARG A 236 1.93 24.12 -1.00
CA ARG A 236 2.30 25.10 -2.03
C ARG A 236 3.82 25.18 -2.12
N VAL A 237 4.32 25.13 -3.36
CA VAL A 237 5.73 25.28 -3.69
C VAL A 237 6.05 26.77 -3.83
N ALA A 238 6.99 27.26 -3.02
CA ALA A 238 7.57 28.58 -3.16
C ALA A 238 9.04 28.43 -3.53
N TRP A 239 9.38 28.63 -4.80
CA TRP A 239 10.74 28.48 -5.31
C TRP A 239 11.70 29.44 -4.61
N LYS A 240 12.87 28.96 -4.23
CA LYS A 240 13.96 29.80 -3.74
C LYS A 240 14.43 30.74 -4.86
N SER A 241 14.87 31.92 -4.47
CA SER A 241 15.53 32.83 -5.41
C SER A 241 16.90 32.25 -5.79
N PRO A 242 17.38 32.45 -7.03
CA PRO A 242 18.69 31.96 -7.47
C PRO A 242 19.87 32.38 -6.56
N ALA A 243 19.72 33.49 -5.83
CA ALA A 243 20.72 33.99 -4.88
C ALA A 243 20.80 33.21 -3.55
N GLU A 244 19.81 32.37 -3.24
CA GLU A 244 19.71 31.64 -1.96
C GLU A 244 20.23 30.19 -2.06
N THR A 245 20.50 29.72 -3.28
CA THR A 245 20.99 28.36 -3.59
C THR A 245 22.50 28.27 -3.75
N ASP A 246 23.23 29.39 -3.69
CA ASP A 246 24.70 29.38 -3.76
C ASP A 246 25.26 28.97 -2.38
N PRO A 247 26.04 27.88 -2.25
CA PRO A 247 26.68 27.55 -0.99
C PRO A 247 27.60 28.71 -0.57
N PRO A 248 27.73 29.00 0.74
CA PRO A 248 28.65 30.03 1.19
C PRO A 248 30.04 29.69 0.64
N LYS A 249 30.57 30.59 -0.21
CA LYS A 249 31.95 30.50 -0.70
C LYS A 249 32.85 30.50 0.53
N VAL A 250 33.31 29.33 0.95
CA VAL A 250 34.35 29.20 1.97
C VAL A 250 35.55 29.93 1.39
N PRO A 251 36.00 31.05 1.99
CA PRO A 251 37.20 31.72 1.50
C PRO A 251 38.35 30.72 1.62
N LEU A 252 38.94 30.37 0.47
CA LEU A 252 40.20 29.63 0.42
C LEU A 252 41.19 30.41 1.28
N SER A 253 41.54 29.86 2.44
CA SER A 253 42.65 30.38 3.23
C SER A 253 43.89 30.30 2.36
N SER A 254 44.38 31.46 1.92
CA SER A 254 45.67 31.60 1.27
C SER A 254 46.73 31.10 2.24
N GLY A 255 47.22 29.88 2.02
CA GLY A 255 48.41 29.39 2.67
C GLY A 255 49.58 30.28 2.27
N THR A 256 50.20 30.93 3.24
CA THR A 256 51.55 31.46 3.12
C THR A 256 52.56 30.33 3.35
N PRO A 257 53.67 30.31 2.59
CA PRO A 257 54.66 29.23 2.55
C PRO A 257 55.47 29.09 3.84
#